data_AF-A0A6N2KMF1-F1
#
_entry.id   AF-A0A6N2KMF1-F1
#
_cell.length_a   1.000
_cell.length_b   1.000
_cell.length_c   1.000
_cell.angle_alpha   90.00
_cell.angle_beta   90.00
_cell.angle_gamma   90.00
#
_symmetry.space_group_name_H-M   'P 1'
#
loop_
_entity.id
_entity.type
_entity.pdbx_description
1 polymer ?
#
loop_
_entity_poly.entity_id
_entity_poly.type
_entity_poly.pdbx_seq_one_letter_code
_entity_poly.pdbx_strand_id
1 'polypeptide(L)'
;MSAKREDVDSWYRSFLPTVTTSSSNQQRLVRSYHNVVTGLAAKLTEEEAKAVKMKEGVVSARPQKIFHVKTTHTPSFLGLQQNLGFWNHSNYGKGVIIGVLDTGIKASHPSFSDEGMPPPTAKWKGKCEFNATLCNNKLIGARSFYLPGKPPVDNNGHGTNTASTAAGSWVQGASFYGQLNGTAVGIAPSAHLAIYRVCNGFGSCADSDILAVDPNC
;
A
#
# COMPACT_ATOMS: atom_id res chain seq x y z
N MET A 1 2.71 -12.32 21.65
CA MET A 1 3.23 -12.23 20.27
C MET A 1 4.61 -11.57 20.16
N SER A 2 5.09 -10.77 21.12
CA SER A 2 6.40 -10.08 21.05
C SER A 2 7.63 -11.00 21.08
N ALA A 3 7.68 -11.94 22.05
CA ALA A 3 8.87 -12.78 22.25
C ALA A 3 9.24 -13.67 21.05
N LYS A 4 8.27 -14.24 20.33
CA LYS A 4 8.52 -15.01 19.09
C LYS A 4 9.04 -14.13 17.95
N ARG A 5 8.69 -12.85 17.92
CA ARG A 5 9.11 -11.93 16.86
C ARG A 5 10.54 -11.42 17.09
N GLU A 6 10.86 -11.14 18.35
CA GLU A 6 12.23 -10.82 18.80
C GLU A 6 13.22 -11.97 18.50
N ASP A 7 12.78 -13.21 18.69
CA ASP A 7 13.59 -14.40 18.40
C ASP A 7 13.89 -14.57 16.90
N VAL A 8 12.89 -14.34 16.03
CA VAL A 8 13.08 -14.39 14.57
C VAL A 8 13.92 -13.22 14.05
N ASP A 9 13.74 -12.01 14.60
CA ASP A 9 14.59 -10.87 14.23
C ASP A 9 16.04 -11.08 14.68
N SER A 10 16.26 -11.69 15.84
CA SER A 10 17.59 -12.11 16.30
C SER A 10 18.19 -13.16 15.34
N TRP A 11 17.39 -14.15 14.95
CA TRP A 11 17.80 -15.17 13.98
C TRP A 11 18.18 -14.57 12.63
N TYR A 12 17.38 -13.65 12.08
CA TYR A 12 17.69 -12.90 10.86
C TYR A 12 18.98 -12.10 10.98
N ARG A 13 19.24 -11.47 12.13
CA ARG A 13 20.49 -10.72 12.37
C ARG A 13 21.72 -11.62 12.38
N SER A 14 21.59 -12.90 12.74
CA SER A 14 22.72 -13.85 12.68
C SER A 14 23.24 -14.10 11.25
N PHE A 15 22.39 -13.84 10.23
CA PHE A 15 22.81 -13.89 8.84
C PHE A 15 23.65 -12.68 8.43
N LEU A 16 23.55 -11.54 9.12
CA LEU A 16 24.28 -10.34 8.76
C LEU A 16 25.75 -10.40 9.24
N PRO A 17 26.69 -9.74 8.55
CA PRO A 17 28.08 -9.64 9.00
C PRO A 17 28.18 -8.97 10.37
N THR A 18 29.03 -9.50 11.26
CA THR A 18 29.37 -8.87 12.55
C THR A 18 30.34 -7.73 12.33
N VAL A 19 29.87 -6.49 12.45
CA VAL A 19 30.75 -5.31 12.53
C VAL A 19 31.10 -5.04 13.99
N THR A 20 32.34 -4.62 14.25
CA THR A 20 32.94 -4.35 15.57
C THR A 20 32.22 -3.31 16.42
N THR A 21 31.20 -2.61 15.90
CA THR A 21 30.39 -1.63 16.63
C THR A 21 28.90 -1.95 16.51
N SER A 22 28.26 -2.22 17.64
CA SER A 22 26.84 -2.61 17.79
C SER A 22 25.84 -1.60 17.19
N SER A 23 26.23 -0.33 17.06
CA SER A 23 25.41 0.72 16.44
C SER A 23 25.26 0.58 14.92
N SER A 24 26.23 -0.01 14.22
CA SER A 24 26.20 -0.17 12.76
C SER A 24 25.31 -1.33 12.29
N ASN A 25 25.18 -2.40 13.10
CA ASN A 25 24.29 -3.52 12.82
C ASN A 25 22.80 -3.15 12.93
N GLN A 26 22.45 -2.13 13.71
CA GLN A 26 21.09 -1.57 13.74
C GLN A 26 20.76 -0.79 12.46
N GLN A 27 21.75 -0.22 11.76
CA GLN A 27 21.56 0.54 10.51
C GLN A 27 21.50 -0.33 9.24
N ARG A 28 21.97 -1.59 9.30
CA ARG A 28 22.03 -2.48 8.13
C ARG A 28 20.72 -3.19 7.85
N LEU A 29 20.01 -3.66 8.88
CA LEU A 29 18.69 -4.29 8.71
C LEU A 29 17.65 -3.22 8.35
N VAL A 30 17.10 -3.31 7.14
CA VAL A 30 16.09 -2.39 6.63
C VAL A 30 14.69 -2.90 6.97
N ARG A 31 14.43 -4.20 6.78
CA ARG A 31 13.15 -4.86 7.05
C ARG A 31 13.33 -6.31 7.46
N SER A 32 12.41 -6.77 8.29
CA SER A 32 12.14 -8.20 8.54
C SER A 32 10.77 -8.57 7.98
N TYR A 33 10.69 -9.69 7.27
CA TYR A 33 9.47 -10.24 6.69
C TYR A 33 9.10 -11.54 7.40
N HIS A 34 7.82 -11.70 7.73
CA HIS A 34 7.34 -12.90 8.44
C HIS A 34 6.03 -13.48 7.88
N ASN A 35 5.26 -12.69 7.13
CA ASN A 35 3.89 -13.07 6.76
C ASN A 35 3.83 -13.65 5.35
N VAL A 36 4.15 -12.83 4.34
CA VAL A 36 4.06 -13.23 2.92
C VAL A 36 5.35 -13.93 2.48
N VAL A 37 6.48 -13.56 3.08
CA VAL A 37 7.80 -14.14 2.83
C VAL A 37 8.54 -14.23 4.17
N THR A 38 9.31 -15.30 4.35
CA THR A 38 10.30 -15.43 5.42
C THR A 38 11.64 -14.90 4.91
N GLY A 39 12.08 -13.76 5.41
CA GLY A 39 13.37 -13.18 5.05
C GLY A 39 13.58 -11.79 5.59
N LEU A 40 14.62 -11.11 5.08
CA LEU A 40 14.98 -9.75 5.48
C LEU A 40 15.47 -8.94 4.27
N ALA A 41 15.37 -7.61 4.37
CA ALA A 41 16.10 -6.68 3.51
C ALA A 41 17.20 -6.00 4.33
N ALA A 42 18.42 -5.97 3.79
CA ALA A 42 19.57 -5.36 4.46
C ALA A 42 20.49 -4.63 3.48
N LYS A 43 21.21 -3.63 3.99
CA LYS A 43 22.31 -2.96 3.30
C LYS A 43 23.58 -3.78 3.48
N LEU A 44 24.13 -4.27 2.38
CA LEU A 44 25.32 -5.11 2.32
C LEU A 44 26.20 -4.65 1.15
N THR A 45 27.52 -4.87 1.26
CA THR A 45 28.40 -4.82 0.08
C THR A 45 28.13 -6.02 -0.83
N GLU A 46 28.68 -5.99 -2.05
CA GLU A 46 28.52 -7.12 -2.98
C GLU A 46 29.18 -8.40 -2.45
N GLU A 47 30.35 -8.27 -1.82
CA GLU A 47 31.08 -9.37 -1.19
C GLU A 47 30.31 -9.95 -0.01
N GLU A 48 29.76 -9.08 0.84
CA GLU A 48 28.92 -9.49 1.96
C GLU A 48 27.65 -10.21 1.47
N ALA A 49 26.99 -9.70 0.42
CA ALA A 49 25.82 -10.34 -0.15
C ALA A 49 26.13 -11.73 -0.73
N LYS A 50 27.29 -11.90 -1.39
CA LYS A 50 27.78 -13.22 -1.84
C LYS A 50 28.02 -14.16 -0.66
N ALA A 51 28.63 -13.68 0.42
CA ALA A 51 28.85 -14.48 1.62
C ALA A 51 27.54 -14.91 2.29
N VAL A 52 26.57 -13.99 2.43
CA VAL A 52 25.24 -14.29 2.98
C VAL A 52 24.50 -15.34 2.14
N LYS A 53 24.60 -15.24 0.81
CA LYS A 53 23.95 -16.21 -0.10
C LYS A 53 24.44 -17.65 0.09
N MET A 54 25.65 -17.84 0.62
CA MET A 54 26.24 -19.17 0.87
C MET A 54 25.89 -19.74 2.25
N LYS A 55 25.24 -18.96 3.14
CA LYS A 55 24.85 -19.45 4.47
C LYS A 55 23.72 -20.47 4.37
N GLU A 56 23.82 -21.53 5.17
CA GLU A 56 22.75 -22.52 5.32
C GLU A 56 21.46 -21.82 5.80
N GLY A 57 20.33 -22.11 5.14
CA GLY A 57 19.05 -21.45 5.39
C GLY A 57 18.74 -20.27 4.45
N VAL A 58 19.71 -19.79 3.66
CA VAL A 58 19.46 -18.75 2.64
C VAL A 58 19.12 -19.40 1.30
N VAL A 59 17.84 -19.33 0.91
CA VAL A 59 17.36 -19.90 -0.37
C VAL A 59 17.74 -19.00 -1.56
N SER A 60 17.67 -17.67 -1.39
CA SER A 60 18.06 -16.72 -2.43
C SER A 60 18.42 -15.36 -1.83
N ALA A 61 19.33 -14.65 -2.50
CA ALA A 61 19.66 -13.26 -2.23
C ALA A 61 19.74 -12.51 -3.57
N ARG A 62 19.07 -11.36 -3.66
CA ARG A 62 19.01 -10.54 -4.88
C ARG A 62 19.11 -9.05 -4.55
N PRO A 63 19.72 -8.23 -5.42
CA PRO A 63 19.70 -6.78 -5.26
C PRO A 63 18.27 -6.23 -5.22
N GLN A 64 18.04 -5.23 -4.38
CA GLN A 64 16.79 -4.48 -4.33
C GLN A 64 16.51 -3.84 -5.70
N LYS A 65 15.27 -3.99 -6.18
CA LYS A 65 14.77 -3.30 -7.37
C LYS A 65 13.90 -2.09 -6.99
N ILE A 66 14.01 -1.04 -7.79
CA ILE A 66 13.11 0.11 -7.74
C ILE A 66 12.10 -0.02 -8.89
N PHE A 67 10.83 -0.08 -8.54
CA PHE A 67 9.73 0.01 -9.48
C PHE A 67 9.27 1.45 -9.62
N HIS A 68 8.68 1.77 -10.77
CA HIS A 68 8.09 3.09 -11.01
C HIS A 68 6.60 2.94 -11.23
N VAL A 69 5.84 3.90 -10.70
CA VAL A 69 4.40 3.99 -10.91
C VAL A 69 4.06 4.06 -12.39
N LYS A 70 2.98 3.38 -12.78
CA LYS A 70 2.49 3.33 -14.16
C LYS A 70 0.98 3.44 -14.13
N THR A 71 0.44 4.36 -14.91
CA THR A 71 -0.99 4.40 -15.26
C THR A 71 -1.12 4.79 -16.72
N THR A 72 -1.70 3.91 -17.53
CA THR A 72 -2.21 4.26 -18.85
C THR A 72 -3.74 4.18 -18.83
N HIS A 73 -4.39 5.31 -19.12
CA HIS A 73 -5.81 5.57 -19.43
C HIS A 73 -6.92 4.69 -18.80
N THR A 74 -7.92 5.39 -18.23
CA THR A 74 -9.02 4.86 -17.41
C THR A 74 -10.36 4.68 -18.20
N PRO A 75 -11.51 4.41 -17.55
CA PRO A 75 -12.33 3.21 -17.69
C PRO A 75 -13.48 3.33 -18.70
N SER A 76 -13.59 4.43 -19.43
CA SER A 76 -14.68 4.68 -20.39
C SER A 76 -14.73 3.62 -21.48
N PHE A 77 -13.59 2.97 -21.72
CA PHE A 77 -13.45 1.84 -22.62
C PHE A 77 -14.31 0.61 -22.23
N LEU A 78 -14.71 0.46 -20.96
CA LEU A 78 -15.34 -0.77 -20.45
C LEU A 78 -16.87 -0.74 -20.39
N GLY A 79 -17.54 0.33 -20.85
CA GLY A 79 -19.01 0.35 -20.99
C GLY A 79 -19.83 0.25 -19.69
N LEU A 80 -19.25 0.59 -18.54
CA LEU A 80 -19.94 0.56 -17.23
C LEU A 80 -20.85 1.79 -17.05
N GLN A 81 -22.13 1.57 -16.72
CA GLN A 81 -23.14 2.62 -16.57
C GLN A 81 -23.93 2.49 -15.27
N GLN A 82 -24.31 3.63 -14.67
CA GLN A 82 -25.10 3.68 -13.43
C GLN A 82 -26.46 2.99 -13.61
N ASN A 83 -26.86 2.13 -12.67
CA ASN A 83 -28.14 1.40 -12.64
C ASN A 83 -28.40 0.40 -13.79
N LEU A 84 -27.40 0.09 -14.62
CA LEU A 84 -27.50 -0.87 -15.72
C LEU A 84 -26.28 -1.82 -15.73
N GLY A 85 -26.45 -3.03 -16.24
CA GLY A 85 -25.36 -3.97 -16.47
C GLY A 85 -24.72 -4.61 -15.22
N PHE A 86 -23.40 -4.83 -15.26
CA PHE A 86 -22.66 -5.61 -14.25
C PHE A 86 -22.67 -5.01 -12.83
N TRP A 87 -22.80 -3.69 -12.70
CA TRP A 87 -22.77 -3.02 -11.40
C TRP A 87 -23.94 -3.37 -10.48
N ASN A 88 -25.15 -3.51 -11.02
CA ASN A 88 -26.31 -3.90 -10.22
C ASN A 88 -26.15 -5.35 -9.71
N HIS A 89 -25.64 -6.25 -10.55
CA HIS A 89 -25.40 -7.65 -10.20
C HIS A 89 -24.25 -7.86 -9.21
N SER A 90 -23.22 -7.00 -9.25
CA SER A 90 -22.08 -7.03 -8.32
C SER A 90 -22.26 -6.15 -7.09
N ASN A 91 -23.45 -5.55 -6.91
CA ASN A 91 -23.77 -4.62 -5.83
C ASN A 91 -22.72 -3.51 -5.68
N TYR A 92 -22.18 -3.01 -6.81
CA TYR A 92 -21.18 -1.96 -6.88
C TYR A 92 -19.89 -2.24 -6.06
N GLY A 93 -19.61 -3.51 -5.75
CA GLY A 93 -18.47 -3.93 -4.91
C GLY A 93 -18.69 -3.78 -3.41
N LYS A 94 -19.94 -3.63 -2.94
CA LYS A 94 -20.26 -3.51 -1.50
C LYS A 94 -19.66 -4.66 -0.68
N GLY A 95 -18.96 -4.31 0.38
CA GLY A 95 -18.30 -5.26 1.28
C GLY A 95 -16.94 -5.78 0.77
N VAL A 96 -16.53 -5.41 -0.44
CA VAL A 96 -15.17 -5.66 -0.95
C VAL A 96 -14.22 -4.59 -0.40
N ILE A 97 -13.00 -5.00 -0.09
CA ILE A 97 -11.91 -4.11 0.31
C ILE A 97 -10.85 -4.14 -0.79
N ILE A 98 -10.55 -2.99 -1.39
CA ILE A 98 -9.51 -2.84 -2.40
C ILE A 98 -8.26 -2.28 -1.73
N GLY A 99 -7.19 -3.07 -1.72
CA GLY A 99 -5.86 -2.63 -1.32
C GLY A 99 -5.15 -1.91 -2.45
N VAL A 100 -4.67 -0.68 -2.21
CA VAL A 100 -3.94 0.12 -3.20
C VAL A 100 -2.52 0.37 -2.70
N LEU A 101 -1.54 -0.19 -3.41
CA LEU A 101 -0.10 -0.02 -3.14
C LEU A 101 0.46 1.04 -4.09
N ASP A 102 0.65 2.27 -3.60
CA ASP A 102 0.97 3.41 -4.47
C ASP A 102 1.72 4.53 -3.70
N THR A 103 1.64 5.78 -4.17
CA THR A 103 2.27 6.98 -3.58
C THR A 103 1.58 7.52 -2.32
N GLY A 104 0.46 6.92 -1.93
CA GLY A 104 -0.36 7.32 -0.78
C GLY A 104 -1.76 7.74 -1.20
N ILE A 105 -2.42 8.55 -0.37
CA ILE A 105 -3.72 9.14 -0.70
C ILE A 105 -3.87 10.57 -0.19
N LYS A 106 -4.58 11.42 -0.95
CA LYS A 106 -5.18 12.66 -0.44
C LYS A 106 -6.55 12.34 0.16
N ALA A 107 -6.57 11.92 1.42
CA ALA A 107 -7.76 11.40 2.10
C ALA A 107 -8.98 12.34 2.08
N SER A 108 -8.77 13.66 2.10
CA SER A 108 -9.83 14.67 2.07
C SER A 108 -10.46 14.90 0.69
N HIS A 109 -10.04 14.17 -0.35
CA HIS A 109 -10.60 14.32 -1.69
C HIS A 109 -12.07 13.83 -1.73
N PRO A 110 -13.00 14.53 -2.42
CA PRO A 110 -14.43 14.16 -2.45
C PRO A 110 -14.73 12.73 -2.91
N SER A 111 -13.88 12.17 -3.77
CA SER A 111 -13.98 10.76 -4.21
C SER A 111 -13.83 9.74 -3.08
N PHE A 112 -13.46 10.14 -1.87
CA PHE A 112 -13.32 9.27 -0.70
C PHE A 112 -14.34 9.57 0.40
N SER A 113 -15.43 10.28 0.06
CA SER A 113 -16.60 10.38 0.92
C SER A 113 -17.19 8.99 1.21
N ASP A 114 -17.63 8.78 2.44
CA ASP A 114 -18.28 7.55 2.91
C ASP A 114 -19.80 7.67 3.03
N GLU A 115 -20.38 8.69 2.42
CA GLU A 115 -21.83 8.83 2.30
C GLU A 115 -22.45 7.58 1.67
N GLY A 116 -23.42 6.98 2.36
CA GLY A 116 -24.08 5.74 1.94
C GLY A 116 -23.24 4.47 2.09
N MET A 117 -22.02 4.54 2.64
CA MET A 117 -21.18 3.37 2.88
C MET A 117 -21.53 2.71 4.22
N PRO A 118 -21.72 1.37 4.25
CA PRO A 118 -21.80 0.65 5.51
C PRO A 118 -20.45 0.66 6.23
N PRO A 119 -20.39 0.36 7.54
CA PRO A 119 -19.11 0.13 8.20
C PRO A 119 -18.37 -1.08 7.60
N PRO A 120 -17.02 -1.12 7.67
CA PRO A 120 -16.25 -2.27 7.22
C PRO A 120 -16.64 -3.53 8.01
N THR A 121 -16.43 -4.70 7.40
CA THR A 121 -16.71 -5.98 8.07
C THR A 121 -15.88 -6.13 9.35
N ALA A 122 -16.42 -6.80 10.38
CA ALA A 122 -15.72 -7.03 11.65
C ALA A 122 -14.40 -7.84 11.51
N LYS A 123 -14.15 -8.45 10.35
CA LYS A 123 -12.90 -9.14 10.03
C LYS A 123 -11.77 -8.16 9.69
N TRP A 124 -12.09 -6.92 9.34
CA TRP A 124 -11.09 -5.89 9.03
C TRP A 124 -10.30 -5.52 10.29
N LYS A 125 -8.97 -5.60 10.19
CA LYS A 125 -8.04 -5.30 11.29
C LYS A 125 -6.99 -4.26 10.92
N GLY A 126 -7.13 -3.66 9.74
CA GLY A 126 -6.17 -2.66 9.26
C GLY A 126 -6.20 -1.38 10.08
N LYS A 127 -5.11 -0.63 10.00
CA LYS A 127 -4.92 0.61 10.77
C LYS A 127 -5.05 1.85 9.90
N CYS A 128 -5.40 2.95 10.55
CA CYS A 128 -5.32 4.28 10.00
C CYS A 128 -4.14 5.03 10.65
N GLU A 129 -3.08 5.27 9.88
CA GLU A 129 -1.90 6.05 10.28
C GLU A 129 -2.05 7.55 9.93
N PHE A 130 -3.25 7.98 9.56
CA PHE A 130 -3.65 9.37 9.65
C PHE A 130 -4.12 9.70 11.07
N ASN A 131 -4.30 10.99 11.36
CA ASN A 131 -5.10 11.40 12.51
C ASN A 131 -6.49 10.73 12.38
N ALA A 132 -7.04 10.20 13.48
CA ALA A 132 -8.21 9.30 13.46
C ALA A 132 -9.44 9.83 12.69
N THR A 133 -9.52 11.14 12.46
CA THR A 133 -10.60 11.81 11.73
C THR A 133 -10.57 11.67 10.21
N LEU A 134 -9.48 11.17 9.61
CA LEU A 134 -9.33 11.11 8.14
C LEU A 134 -9.68 9.75 7.52
N CYS A 135 -9.66 8.66 8.29
CA CYS A 135 -10.25 7.41 7.84
C CYS A 135 -11.74 7.38 8.20
N ASN A 136 -12.53 6.74 7.35
CA ASN A 136 -13.98 6.70 7.43
C ASN A 136 -14.49 5.37 6.87
N ASN A 137 -15.79 5.22 6.62
CA ASN A 137 -16.32 3.95 6.09
C ASN A 137 -15.93 3.71 4.61
N LYS A 138 -15.34 4.69 3.92
CA LYS A 138 -14.81 4.54 2.57
C LYS A 138 -13.33 4.19 2.59
N LEU A 139 -12.52 5.02 3.23
CA LEU A 139 -11.10 4.82 3.48
C LEU A 139 -10.93 4.18 4.87
N ILE A 140 -10.96 2.86 4.91
CA ILE A 140 -11.03 2.08 6.16
C ILE A 140 -9.66 1.75 6.75
N GLY A 141 -8.58 2.00 5.99
CA GLY A 141 -7.22 1.88 6.46
C GLY A 141 -6.24 2.60 5.54
N ALA A 142 -5.17 3.09 6.14
CA ALA A 142 -4.15 3.83 5.43
C ALA A 142 -2.85 3.72 6.20
N ARG A 143 -1.80 3.18 5.58
CA ARG A 143 -0.50 2.99 6.21
C ARG A 143 0.64 3.38 5.28
N SER A 144 1.73 3.83 5.87
CA SER A 144 2.94 4.18 5.15
C SER A 144 4.01 3.13 5.42
N PHE A 145 4.41 2.43 4.36
CA PHE A 145 5.57 1.56 4.39
C PHE A 145 6.80 2.33 3.93
N TYR A 146 6.72 3.23 2.96
CA TYR A 146 7.86 4.09 2.56
C TYR A 146 8.42 4.94 3.73
N LEU A 147 7.55 5.51 4.56
CA LEU A 147 7.92 6.24 5.78
C LEU A 147 7.11 5.69 6.96
N PRO A 148 7.57 4.62 7.63
CA PRO A 148 6.84 3.98 8.72
C PRO A 148 6.45 4.94 9.84
N GLY A 149 5.21 4.87 10.29
CA GLY A 149 4.69 5.73 11.36
C GLY A 149 4.41 7.17 10.94
N LYS A 150 4.53 7.50 9.65
CA LYS A 150 4.10 8.78 9.09
C LYS A 150 2.79 8.60 8.32
N PRO A 151 1.92 9.62 8.30
CA PRO A 151 0.70 9.57 7.51
C PRO A 151 1.00 9.30 6.01
N PRO A 152 0.23 8.44 5.33
CA PRO A 152 0.46 8.09 3.93
C PRO A 152 -0.09 9.17 2.97
N VAL A 153 0.32 10.42 3.18
CA VAL A 153 -0.09 11.57 2.36
C VAL A 153 0.48 11.44 0.95
N ASP A 154 -0.39 11.54 -0.04
CA ASP A 154 0.01 11.57 -1.45
C ASP A 154 0.49 12.97 -1.87
N ASN A 155 1.79 13.10 -2.11
CA ASN A 155 2.40 14.32 -2.66
C ASN A 155 2.69 14.20 -4.17
N ASN A 156 2.34 13.07 -4.79
CA ASN A 156 2.56 12.83 -6.21
C ASN A 156 1.24 12.96 -7.00
N GLY A 157 0.16 12.41 -6.47
CA GLY A 157 -1.18 12.40 -7.08
C GLY A 157 -1.54 11.06 -7.73
N HIS A 158 -0.55 10.23 -8.07
CA HIS A 158 -0.77 8.93 -8.71
C HIS A 158 -1.65 8.02 -7.85
N GLY A 159 -1.31 7.80 -6.58
CA GLY A 159 -2.10 6.96 -5.68
C GLY A 159 -3.53 7.45 -5.46
N THR A 160 -3.73 8.77 -5.36
CA THR A 160 -5.07 9.37 -5.29
C THR A 160 -5.88 9.10 -6.56
N ASN A 161 -5.27 9.25 -7.74
CA ASN A 161 -5.90 9.00 -9.03
C ASN A 161 -6.23 7.51 -9.24
N THR A 162 -5.29 6.62 -8.89
CA THR A 162 -5.49 5.17 -8.94
C THR A 162 -6.61 4.72 -8.00
N ALA A 163 -6.62 5.22 -6.77
CA ALA A 163 -7.64 4.88 -5.78
C ALA A 163 -9.04 5.38 -6.18
N SER A 164 -9.14 6.60 -6.71
CA SER A 164 -10.42 7.15 -7.19
C SER A 164 -10.91 6.45 -8.46
N THR A 165 -10.00 6.01 -9.32
CA THR A 165 -10.32 5.13 -10.45
C THR A 165 -10.91 3.80 -9.98
N ALA A 166 -10.26 3.14 -9.01
CA ALA A 166 -10.67 1.82 -8.56
C ALA A 166 -12.01 1.86 -7.83
N ALA A 167 -12.16 2.80 -6.90
CA ALA A 167 -13.32 2.88 -6.02
C ALA A 167 -13.63 4.31 -5.58
N GLY A 168 -13.53 5.32 -6.44
CA GLY A 168 -14.03 6.65 -6.12
C GLY A 168 -15.55 6.64 -5.91
N SER A 169 -16.02 7.31 -4.86
CA SER A 169 -17.43 7.66 -4.67
C SER A 169 -17.88 8.65 -5.75
N TRP A 170 -19.19 8.82 -5.90
CA TRP A 170 -19.78 9.72 -6.88
C TRP A 170 -19.41 11.17 -6.59
N VAL A 171 -18.79 11.85 -7.55
CA VAL A 171 -18.45 13.29 -7.46
C VAL A 171 -19.10 14.01 -8.64
N GLN A 172 -20.20 14.70 -8.37
CA GLN A 172 -20.93 15.49 -9.38
C GLN A 172 -20.15 16.76 -9.75
N GLY A 173 -20.29 17.19 -11.01
CA GLY A 173 -19.64 18.41 -11.51
C GLY A 173 -18.12 18.32 -11.57
N ALA A 174 -17.57 17.11 -11.57
CA ALA A 174 -16.14 16.90 -11.72
C ALA A 174 -15.71 17.35 -13.13
N SER A 175 -14.61 18.09 -13.20
CA SER A 175 -14.07 18.62 -14.45
C SER A 175 -12.56 18.85 -14.34
N PHE A 176 -11.90 18.94 -15.49
CA PHE A 176 -10.49 19.31 -15.58
C PHE A 176 -10.38 20.60 -16.39
N TYR A 177 -10.10 21.73 -15.75
CA TYR A 177 -10.13 23.06 -16.36
C TYR A 177 -11.43 23.36 -17.13
N GLY A 178 -12.58 22.92 -16.59
CA GLY A 178 -13.89 23.08 -17.21
C GLY A 178 -14.18 22.11 -18.38
N GLN A 179 -13.24 21.24 -18.73
CA GLN A 179 -13.42 20.18 -19.71
C GLN A 179 -13.87 18.89 -19.03
N LEU A 180 -14.50 17.99 -19.82
CA LEU A 180 -14.99 16.68 -19.35
C LEU A 180 -15.95 16.77 -18.15
N ASN A 181 -16.81 17.80 -18.14
CA ASN A 181 -17.85 17.96 -17.13
C ASN A 181 -18.72 16.69 -17.05
N GLY A 182 -18.84 16.15 -15.84
CA GLY A 182 -19.67 14.99 -15.59
C GLY A 182 -19.65 14.56 -14.14
N THR A 183 -20.08 13.33 -13.90
CA THR A 183 -19.94 12.69 -12.58
C THR A 183 -18.74 11.77 -12.62
N ALA A 184 -17.70 12.07 -11.83
CA ALA A 184 -16.59 11.15 -11.65
C ALA A 184 -17.01 10.03 -10.69
N VAL A 185 -16.69 8.79 -11.05
CA VAL A 185 -17.01 7.59 -10.25
C VAL A 185 -15.97 6.51 -10.53
N GLY A 186 -15.62 5.75 -9.50
CA GLY A 186 -14.74 4.60 -9.64
C GLY A 186 -15.43 3.37 -10.23
N ILE A 187 -14.64 2.35 -10.55
CA ILE A 187 -15.15 1.05 -11.03
C ILE A 187 -16.00 0.34 -9.99
N ALA A 188 -15.66 0.44 -8.70
CA ALA A 188 -16.40 -0.17 -7.60
C ALA A 188 -16.73 0.90 -6.53
N PRO A 189 -17.70 1.79 -6.79
CA PRO A 189 -17.93 2.96 -5.93
C PRO A 189 -18.37 2.60 -4.51
N SER A 190 -18.92 1.40 -4.28
CA SER A 190 -19.31 0.93 -2.95
C SER A 190 -18.28 0.01 -2.28
N ALA A 191 -17.08 -0.15 -2.85
CA ALA A 191 -15.98 -0.86 -2.21
C ALA A 191 -15.25 0.04 -1.19
N HIS A 192 -14.71 -0.58 -0.14
CA HIS A 192 -13.82 0.09 0.80
C HIS A 192 -12.39 0.16 0.24
N LEU A 193 -11.62 1.15 0.69
CA LEU A 193 -10.22 1.35 0.32
C LEU A 193 -9.30 1.12 1.53
N ALA A 194 -8.23 0.36 1.29
CA ALA A 194 -7.09 0.24 2.18
C ALA A 194 -5.83 0.72 1.45
N ILE A 195 -5.22 1.81 1.92
CA ILE A 195 -4.11 2.46 1.22
C ILE A 195 -2.79 2.07 1.85
N TYR A 196 -1.84 1.68 1.01
CA TYR A 196 -0.50 1.31 1.40
C TYR A 196 0.50 2.14 0.61
N ARG A 197 1.06 3.17 1.26
CA ARG A 197 2.10 3.98 0.63
C ARG A 197 3.42 3.23 0.62
N VAL A 198 3.82 2.76 -0.55
CA VAL A 198 5.08 2.05 -0.80
C VAL A 198 6.01 2.82 -1.75
N CYS A 199 5.49 3.87 -2.38
CA CYS A 199 6.23 4.73 -3.29
C CYS A 199 6.52 6.11 -2.67
N ASN A 200 7.64 6.70 -3.09
CA ASN A 200 8.01 8.06 -2.72
C ASN A 200 7.27 9.11 -3.58
N GLY A 201 7.52 10.40 -3.32
CA GLY A 201 6.89 11.50 -4.07
C GLY A 201 7.28 11.58 -5.55
N PHE A 202 8.34 10.89 -5.96
CA PHE A 202 8.77 10.79 -7.36
C PHE A 202 8.24 9.56 -8.08
N GLY A 203 7.35 8.78 -7.42
CA GLY A 203 6.77 7.57 -8.00
C GLY A 203 7.72 6.37 -8.02
N SER A 204 8.80 6.40 -7.24
CA SER A 204 9.73 5.27 -7.09
C SER A 204 9.35 4.43 -5.88
N CYS A 205 9.26 3.11 -6.07
CA CYS A 205 8.77 2.15 -5.09
C CYS A 205 9.83 1.06 -4.89
N ALA A 206 10.39 0.96 -3.69
CA ALA A 206 11.35 -0.10 -3.37
C ALA A 206 10.62 -1.44 -3.19
N ASP A 207 11.16 -2.52 -3.76
CA ASP A 207 10.63 -3.87 -3.55
C ASP A 207 10.54 -4.25 -2.06
N SER A 208 11.47 -3.76 -1.25
CA SER A 208 11.52 -4.00 0.18
C SER A 208 10.35 -3.38 0.95
N ASP A 209 9.84 -2.23 0.50
CA ASP A 209 8.66 -1.58 1.08
C ASP A 209 7.36 -2.23 0.57
N ILE A 210 7.34 -2.67 -0.70
CA ILE A 210 6.22 -3.44 -1.27
C ILE A 210 6.02 -4.76 -0.51
N LEU A 211 7.11 -5.51 -0.28
CA LEU A 211 7.07 -6.78 0.44
C LEU A 211 6.78 -6.62 1.95
N ALA A 212 6.94 -5.41 2.49
CA ALA A 212 6.64 -5.14 3.89
C ALA A 212 5.14 -5.03 4.15
N VAL A 213 4.32 -4.83 3.12
CA VAL A 213 2.86 -4.70 3.26
C VAL A 213 2.27 -5.98 3.84
N ASP A 214 1.72 -5.84 5.04
CA ASP A 214 0.93 -6.89 5.70
C ASP A 214 -0.55 -6.50 5.67
N PRO A 215 -1.40 -7.19 4.89
CA PRO A 215 -2.82 -6.86 4.79
C PRO A 215 -3.60 -7.19 6.07
N ASN A 216 -2.99 -7.89 7.04
CA ASN A 216 -3.63 -8.31 8.28
C ASN A 216 -3.29 -7.42 9.50
N CYS A 217 -2.50 -6.34 9.32
CA CYS A 217 -1.99 -5.48 10.40
C CYS A 217 -2.34 -4.00 10.30
#